data_AF-A0A1S8C917-F1
#
_entry.id   AF-A0A1S8C917-F1
#
_cell.length_a   1.000
_cell.length_b   1.000
_cell.length_c   1.000
_cell.angle_alpha   90.00
_cell.angle_beta   90.00
_cell.angle_gamma   90.00
#
_symmetry.space_group_name_H-M   'P 1'
#
loop_
_entity.id
_entity.type
_entity.pdbx_description
1 polymer ?
#
loop_
_entity_poly.entity_id
_entity_poly.type
_entity_poly.pdbx_seq_one_letter_code
_entity_poly.pdbx_strand_id
1 'polypeptide(L)'
;MTGATAVLPDGGTAPVLRVQDVTVRFGGVVALDGLSFDVPRGAICGLIGPNGAGKTTMFNVVSRVYDANAGQVLLDGTDLLALPAHRIAAVGVARTFQNLALFPTMTVLDNVAVGAHARGRGGLAAGRPAAGHPA
;
A
#
# COMPACT_ATOMS: atom_id res chain seq x y z
N MET A 1 18.70 18.24 3.38
CA MET A 1 19.37 17.46 4.44
C MET A 1 18.35 17.07 5.51
N THR A 2 17.55 16.03 5.29
CA THR A 2 16.85 15.34 6.39
C THR A 2 16.52 13.92 5.92
N GLY A 3 17.49 13.02 6.05
CA GLY A 3 17.25 11.59 5.94
C GLY A 3 16.52 11.14 7.20
N ALA A 4 15.26 10.74 7.08
CA ALA A 4 14.52 10.14 8.17
C ALA A 4 14.96 8.68 8.31
N THR A 5 16.00 8.43 9.10
CA THR A 5 16.41 7.08 9.47
C THR A 5 15.51 6.60 10.60
N ALA A 6 14.48 5.82 10.26
CA ALA A 6 13.66 5.14 11.26
C ALA A 6 14.40 3.88 11.73
N VAL A 7 14.86 3.88 12.99
CA VAL A 7 15.42 2.70 13.65
C VAL A 7 14.25 1.87 14.19
N LEU A 8 14.09 0.64 13.70
CA LEU A 8 13.08 -0.30 14.19
C LEU A 8 13.74 -1.42 15.02
N PRO A 9 13.02 -2.00 15.98
CA PRO A 9 13.58 -3.00 16.90
C PRO A 9 14.01 -4.27 16.17
N ASP A 10 15.24 -4.72 16.45
CA ASP A 10 15.83 -5.98 16.01
C ASP A 10 15.16 -7.18 16.69
N GLY A 11 13.91 -7.46 16.31
CA GLY A 11 13.31 -8.77 16.58
C GLY A 11 13.81 -9.74 15.51
N GLY A 12 14.44 -10.86 15.89
CA GLY A 12 15.15 -11.83 15.04
C GLY A 12 14.32 -12.59 13.98
N THR A 13 13.33 -11.95 13.36
CA THR A 13 12.52 -12.45 12.25
C THR A 13 12.73 -11.53 11.05
N ALA A 14 12.92 -12.08 9.85
CA ALA A 14 13.11 -11.28 8.64
C ALA A 14 12.00 -10.22 8.48
N PRO A 15 12.34 -8.97 8.10
CA PRO A 15 11.36 -7.92 7.94
C PRO A 15 10.34 -8.27 6.86
N VAL A 16 9.07 -7.92 7.10
CA VAL A 16 7.99 -8.17 6.14
C VAL A 16 8.04 -7.19 4.97
N LEU A 17 8.45 -5.95 5.21
CA LEU A 17 8.65 -4.93 4.18
C LEU A 17 10.07 -4.37 4.32
N ARG A 18 10.76 -4.25 3.20
CA ARG A 18 12.10 -3.66 3.12
C ARG A 18 12.15 -2.68 1.97
N VAL A 19 12.58 -1.46 2.27
CA VAL A 19 12.66 -0.33 1.36
C VAL A 19 14.13 0.06 1.27
N GLN A 20 14.67 0.07 0.06
CA GLN A 20 16.10 0.27 -0.19
C GLN A 20 16.32 1.35 -1.23
N ASP A 21 16.94 2.44 -0.80
CA ASP A 21 17.42 3.57 -1.60
C ASP A 21 16.37 4.12 -2.56
N VAL A 22 15.11 4.11 -2.12
CA VAL A 22 13.99 4.50 -2.96
C VAL A 22 14.04 5.98 -3.25
N THR A 23 14.09 6.30 -4.54
CA THR A 23 14.14 7.66 -5.04
C THR A 23 12.97 7.91 -5.98
N VAL A 24 12.26 9.02 -5.76
CA VAL A 24 11.13 9.44 -6.60
C VAL A 24 11.27 10.92 -6.95
N ARG A 25 11.15 11.21 -8.24
CA ARG A 25 11.26 12.55 -8.81
C ARG A 25 10.01 12.88 -9.62
N PHE A 26 9.46 14.06 -9.38
CA PHE A 26 8.37 14.62 -10.16
C PHE A 26 8.88 15.86 -10.90
N GLY A 27 9.16 15.71 -12.20
CA GLY A 27 9.80 16.76 -12.98
C GLY A 27 11.14 17.18 -12.35
N GLY A 28 11.25 18.45 -11.95
CA GLY A 28 12.44 19.01 -11.31
C GLY A 28 12.53 18.81 -9.78
N VAL A 29 11.53 18.21 -9.14
CA VAL A 29 11.46 18.09 -7.67
C VAL A 29 11.72 16.65 -7.24
N VAL A 30 12.67 16.46 -6.31
CA VAL A 30 12.92 15.17 -5.65
C VAL A 30 11.96 15.03 -4.46
N ALA A 31 11.03 14.08 -4.55
CA ALA A 31 10.04 13.83 -3.50
C ALA A 31 10.50 12.77 -2.48
N LEU A 32 11.30 11.80 -2.91
CA LEU A 32 12.02 10.85 -2.06
C LEU A 32 13.45 10.77 -2.57
N ASP A 33 14.42 10.78 -1.66
CA ASP A 33 15.85 10.81 -1.97
C ASP A 33 16.55 9.70 -1.17
N GLY A 34 16.81 8.55 -1.81
CA GLY A 34 17.52 7.42 -1.20
C GLY A 34 16.90 6.92 0.11
N LEU A 35 15.56 6.84 0.22
CA LEU A 35 14.91 6.43 1.46
C LEU A 35 15.07 4.93 1.69
N SER A 36 15.60 4.56 2.86
CA SER A 36 15.82 3.17 3.28
C SER A 36 15.27 2.92 4.67
N PHE A 37 14.43 1.88 4.82
CA PHE A 37 13.94 1.38 6.10
C PHE A 37 13.37 -0.03 5.96
N ASP A 38 13.37 -0.76 7.07
CA ASP A 38 12.71 -2.06 7.19
C ASP A 38 11.42 -1.92 8.00
N VAL A 39 10.50 -2.88 7.92
CA VAL A 39 9.33 -3.03 8.80
C VAL A 39 9.28 -4.49 9.27
N PRO A 40 9.43 -4.77 10.58
CA PRO A 40 9.30 -6.10 11.12
C PRO A 40 7.90 -6.67 10.93
N ARG A 41 7.81 -8.00 10.81
CA ARG A 41 6.53 -8.69 10.77
C ARG A 41 5.75 -8.42 12.07
N GLY A 42 4.46 -8.08 11.93
CA GLY A 42 3.57 -7.82 13.06
C GLY A 42 3.76 -6.46 13.74
N ALA A 43 4.70 -5.63 13.26
CA ALA A 43 4.89 -4.28 13.78
C ALA A 43 3.89 -3.30 13.16
N ILE A 44 3.45 -2.33 13.95
CA ILE A 44 2.73 -1.15 13.46
C ILE A 44 3.75 -0.03 13.32
N CYS A 45 4.00 0.41 12.08
CA CYS A 45 4.94 1.50 11.79
C CYS A 45 4.19 2.75 11.37
N GLY A 46 4.55 3.90 11.95
CA GLY A 46 4.03 5.21 11.58
C GLY A 46 5.06 6.02 10.80
N LEU A 47 4.69 6.53 9.63
CA LEU A 47 5.51 7.48 8.87
C LEU A 47 5.06 8.92 9.19
N ILE A 48 5.89 9.65 9.92
CA ILE A 48 5.62 11.03 10.33
C ILE A 48 6.58 12.02 9.65
N GLY A 49 6.13 13.27 9.48
CA GLY A 49 6.92 14.33 8.86
C GLY A 49 6.05 15.51 8.44
N PRO A 50 6.63 16.66 8.07
CA PRO A 50 5.88 17.83 7.62
C PRO A 50 5.15 17.59 6.28
N ASN A 51 4.21 18.47 5.93
CA ASN A 51 3.57 18.44 4.62
C ASN A 51 4.63 18.62 3.52
N GLY A 52 4.54 17.83 2.45
CA GLY A 52 5.54 17.81 1.38
C GLY A 52 6.77 16.92 1.62
N ALA A 53 6.92 16.30 2.81
CA ALA A 53 8.06 15.41 3.11
C ALA A 53 8.05 14.05 2.37
N GLY A 54 7.21 13.86 1.34
CA GLY A 54 7.18 12.62 0.57
C GLY A 54 6.37 11.46 1.18
N LYS A 55 5.64 11.65 2.30
CA LYS A 55 4.84 10.58 2.93
C LYS A 55 3.85 9.93 1.97
N THR A 56 3.00 10.74 1.33
CA THR A 56 2.02 10.24 0.34
C THR A 56 2.71 9.59 -0.84
N THR A 57 3.85 10.14 -1.28
CA THR A 57 4.69 9.55 -2.33
C THR A 57 5.14 8.15 -1.94
N MET A 58 5.60 7.95 -0.70
CA MET A 58 6.03 6.65 -0.21
C MET A 58 4.89 5.63 -0.21
N PHE A 59 3.71 6.01 0.31
CA PHE A 59 2.53 5.16 0.24
C PHE A 59 2.13 4.82 -1.21
N ASN A 60 2.26 5.77 -2.13
CA ASN A 60 1.96 5.55 -3.55
C ASN A 60 2.94 4.59 -4.21
N VAL A 61 4.22 4.61 -3.85
CA VAL A 61 5.22 3.64 -4.35
C VAL A 61 4.91 2.24 -3.83
N VAL A 62 4.69 2.08 -2.52
CA VAL A 62 4.37 0.78 -1.91
C VAL A 62 3.07 0.20 -2.48
N SER A 63 2.06 1.03 -2.74
CA SER A 63 0.81 0.59 -3.36
C SER A 63 0.86 0.56 -4.89
N ARG A 64 2.03 0.79 -5.53
CA ARG A 64 2.24 0.82 -6.99
C ARG A 64 1.27 1.72 -7.76
N VAL A 65 0.90 2.82 -7.13
CA VAL A 65 0.24 3.95 -7.82
C VAL A 65 1.29 4.76 -8.59
N TYR A 66 2.52 4.83 -8.07
CA TYR A 66 3.68 5.42 -8.74
C TYR A 66 4.83 4.43 -8.83
N ASP A 67 5.65 4.58 -9.86
CA ASP A 67 6.92 3.88 -10.01
C ASP A 67 8.04 4.70 -9.36
N ALA A 68 8.95 4.01 -8.67
CA ALA A 68 10.18 4.64 -8.21
C ALA A 68 11.15 4.82 -9.38
N ASN A 69 11.94 5.88 -9.36
CA ASN A 69 12.98 6.10 -10.36
C ASN A 69 14.22 5.24 -10.09
N ALA A 70 14.48 4.93 -8.83
CA ALA A 70 15.55 4.05 -8.38
C ALA A 70 15.20 3.42 -7.02
N GLY A 71 15.94 2.37 -6.66
CA GLY A 71 15.77 1.61 -5.43
C GLY A 71 14.88 0.39 -5.60
N GLN A 72 14.58 -0.28 -4.49
CA GLN A 72 13.79 -1.52 -4.44
C GLN A 72 12.82 -1.51 -3.26
N VAL A 73 11.67 -2.16 -3.43
CA VAL A 73 10.68 -2.36 -2.36
C VAL A 73 10.30 -3.82 -2.30
N LEU A 74 10.74 -4.51 -1.26
CA LEU A 74 10.58 -5.95 -1.08
C LEU A 74 9.49 -6.22 -0.02
N LEU A 75 8.48 -7.01 -0.38
CA LEU A 75 7.49 -7.56 0.55
C LEU A 75 7.69 -9.07 0.65
N ASP A 76 8.04 -9.57 1.84
CA ASP A 76 8.36 -10.99 2.05
C ASP A 76 9.33 -11.54 0.99
N GLY A 77 10.35 -10.74 0.65
CA GLY A 77 11.36 -11.06 -0.36
C GLY A 77 10.91 -10.88 -1.82
N THR A 78 9.65 -10.54 -2.07
CA THR A 78 9.13 -10.26 -3.42
C THR A 78 9.26 -8.77 -3.76
N ASP A 79 9.94 -8.46 -4.86
CA ASP A 79 10.05 -7.07 -5.33
C ASP A 79 8.71 -6.56 -5.90
N LEU A 80 8.12 -5.59 -5.20
CA LEU A 80 6.87 -4.95 -5.59
C LEU A 80 7.04 -4.10 -6.86
N LEU A 81 8.22 -3.53 -7.10
CA LEU A 81 8.49 -2.69 -8.28
C LEU A 81 8.65 -3.52 -9.56
N ALA A 82 8.91 -4.82 -9.44
CA ALA A 82 8.91 -5.76 -10.56
C ALA A 82 7.50 -6.28 -10.92
N LEU A 83 6.53 -6.16 -10.01
CA LEU A 83 5.16 -6.65 -10.21
C LEU A 83 4.26 -5.59 -10.84
N PRO A 84 3.41 -5.92 -11.83
CA PRO A 84 2.44 -4.98 -12.35
C PRO A 84 1.42 -4.59 -11.25
N ALA A 85 0.98 -3.33 -11.25
CA ALA A 85 0.16 -2.75 -10.17
C ALA A 85 -1.09 -3.59 -9.80
N HIS A 86 -1.75 -4.21 -10.78
CA HIS A 86 -2.94 -5.04 -10.56
C HIS A 86 -2.65 -6.34 -9.77
N ARG A 87 -1.39 -6.76 -9.62
CA ARG A 87 -1.01 -7.94 -8.83
C ARG A 87 -0.65 -7.63 -7.38
N ILE A 88 -0.57 -6.36 -7.01
CA ILE A 88 -0.09 -5.93 -5.69
C ILE A 88 -1.06 -6.31 -4.56
N ALA A 89 -2.36 -6.24 -4.84
CA ALA A 89 -3.38 -6.72 -3.91
C ALA A 89 -3.28 -8.24 -3.66
N ALA A 90 -2.92 -9.01 -4.69
CA ALA A 90 -2.81 -10.47 -4.60
C ALA A 90 -1.63 -10.94 -3.74
N VAL A 91 -0.56 -10.12 -3.65
CA VAL A 91 0.60 -10.39 -2.77
C VAL A 91 0.41 -9.86 -1.35
N GLY A 92 -0.77 -9.31 -1.02
CA GLY A 92 -1.15 -8.97 0.34
C GLY A 92 -1.03 -7.50 0.71
N VAL A 93 -0.65 -6.62 -0.21
CA VAL A 93 -0.67 -5.17 0.04
C VAL A 93 -2.08 -4.62 -0.12
N ALA A 94 -2.61 -4.02 0.95
CA ALA A 94 -3.87 -3.29 0.91
C ALA A 94 -3.67 -1.87 1.42
N ARG A 95 -4.41 -0.92 0.85
CA ARG A 95 -4.33 0.49 1.22
C ARG A 95 -5.72 1.04 1.49
N THR A 96 -5.85 1.73 2.61
CA THR A 96 -6.98 2.61 2.88
C THR A 96 -6.66 4.02 2.39
N PHE A 97 -7.69 4.74 1.93
CA PHE A 97 -7.56 6.12 1.47
C PHE A 97 -8.17 7.06 2.51
N GLN A 98 -7.61 8.27 2.63
CA GLN A 98 -8.15 9.27 3.56
C GLN A 98 -9.60 9.66 3.22
N ASN A 99 -9.94 9.69 1.92
CA ASN A 99 -11.32 9.72 1.50
C ASN A 99 -11.78 8.28 1.21
N LEU A 100 -12.82 7.84 1.93
CA LEU A 100 -13.33 6.49 1.78
C LEU A 100 -13.96 6.36 0.38
N ALA A 101 -13.44 5.44 -0.44
CA ALA A 101 -14.00 5.10 -1.73
C ALA A 101 -15.23 4.16 -1.55
N LEU A 102 -16.26 4.66 -0.85
CA LEU A 102 -17.51 3.93 -0.64
C LEU A 102 -18.40 4.02 -1.87
N PHE A 103 -19.17 2.96 -2.12
CA PHE A 103 -20.28 2.99 -3.07
C PHE A 103 -21.54 3.42 -2.30
N PRO A 104 -22.02 4.67 -2.50
CA PRO A 104 -23.09 5.23 -1.68
C PRO A 104 -24.45 4.56 -1.94
N THR A 105 -24.59 3.86 -3.06
CA THR A 105 -25.79 3.12 -3.46
C THR A 105 -25.82 1.69 -2.91
N MET A 106 -24.81 1.28 -2.16
CA MET A 106 -24.65 -0.07 -1.61
C MET A 106 -24.80 -0.07 -0.09
N THR A 107 -25.30 -1.17 0.48
CA THR A 107 -25.33 -1.33 1.93
C THR A 107 -23.90 -1.41 2.50
N VAL A 108 -23.77 -1.26 3.83
CA VAL A 108 -22.47 -1.47 4.50
C VAL A 108 -21.94 -2.88 4.24
N LEU A 109 -22.82 -3.89 4.27
CA LEU A 109 -22.45 -5.27 4.00
C LEU A 109 -21.90 -5.45 2.59
N ASP A 110 -22.56 -4.84 1.59
CA ASP A 110 -22.12 -4.90 0.20
C ASP A 110 -20.77 -4.20 0.00
N ASN A 111 -20.56 -3.04 0.63
CA ASN A 111 -19.27 -2.34 0.57
C ASN A 111 -18.13 -3.20 1.15
N VAL A 112 -18.37 -3.90 2.26
CA VAL A 112 -17.38 -4.81 2.86
C VAL A 112 -17.14 -6.04 1.97
N ALA A 113 -18.21 -6.61 1.39
CA ALA A 113 -18.13 -7.75 0.50
C ALA A 113 -17.31 -7.45 -0.77
N VAL A 114 -17.44 -6.24 -1.33
CA VAL A 114 -16.64 -5.78 -2.47
C VAL A 114 -15.14 -5.77 -2.12
N GLY A 115 -14.76 -5.32 -0.93
CA GLY A 115 -13.37 -5.35 -0.47
C GLY A 115 -12.80 -6.76 -0.30
N ALA A 116 -13.66 -7.75 0.02
CA ALA A 116 -13.28 -9.16 0.13
C ALA A 116 -13.10 -9.85 -1.23
N HIS A 117 -13.61 -9.27 -2.33
CA HIS A 117 -13.57 -9.87 -3.67
C HIS A 117 -12.14 -10.21 -4.13
N ALA A 118 -11.15 -9.36 -3.81
CA ALA A 118 -9.74 -9.60 -4.16
C ALA A 118 -9.13 -10.86 -3.51
N ARG A 119 -9.76 -11.40 -2.47
CA ARG A 119 -9.33 -12.62 -1.76
C ARG A 119 -10.31 -13.79 -1.92
N GLY A 120 -11.46 -13.58 -2.56
CA GLY A 120 -12.52 -14.58 -2.72
C GLY A 120 -12.29 -15.45 -3.96
N ARG A 121 -12.20 -16.78 -3.77
CA ARG A 121 -12.25 -17.77 -4.87
C ARG A 121 -13.69 -18.05 -5.37
N GLY A 122 -14.59 -17.08 -5.29
CA GLY A 122 -15.98 -17.22 -5.67
C GLY A 122 -16.23 -16.64 -7.06
N GLY A 123 -16.61 -17.48 -8.02
CA GLY A 123 -17.04 -17.04 -9.35
C GLY A 123 -18.19 -16.03 -9.31
N LEU A 124 -18.45 -15.39 -10.44
CA LEU A 124 -19.44 -14.33 -10.71
C LEU A 124 -20.88 -14.58 -10.20
N ALA A 125 -21.19 -15.76 -9.63
CA ALA A 125 -22.50 -16.11 -9.10
C ALA A 125 -22.78 -15.62 -7.66
N ALA A 126 -21.78 -15.15 -6.90
CA ALA A 126 -22.00 -14.63 -5.54
C ALA A 126 -22.49 -13.17 -5.49
N GLY A 127 -22.52 -12.48 -6.65
CA GLY A 127 -22.83 -11.06 -6.77
C GLY A 127 -24.24 -10.76 -7.29
N ARG A 128 -25.25 -11.61 -7.03
CA ARG A 128 -26.64 -11.16 -7.20
C ARG A 128 -27.01 -10.35 -5.96
N PRO A 129 -27.09 -9.00 -6.04
CA PRO A 129 -27.75 -8.26 -4.99
C PRO A 129 -29.15 -8.84 -4.86
N ALA A 130 -29.53 -9.21 -3.64
CA ALA A 130 -30.91 -9.55 -3.34
C ALA A 130 -31.75 -8.35 -3.78
N ALA A 131 -32.59 -8.57 -4.78
CA ALA A 131 -33.54 -7.56 -5.21
C ALA A 131 -34.43 -7.21 -4.01
N GLY A 132 -34.33 -5.98 -3.54
CA GLY A 132 -35.34 -5.34 -2.70
C GLY A 132 -34.90 -5.10 -1.25
N HIS A 133 -34.63 -3.83 -0.94
CA HIS A 133 -35.37 -3.14 0.12
C HIS A 133 -35.25 -1.62 -0.07
N PRO A 134 -36.35 -0.88 -0.28
CA PRO A 134 -36.34 0.57 -0.16
C PRO A 134 -36.50 0.97 1.32
N ALA A 135 -35.62 1.87 1.78
CA ALA A 135 -35.91 2.81 2.87
C ALA A 135 -34.99 4.02 2.72
#